data_AF-A0A2W2CRI4-F1
#
_entry.id   AF-A0A2W2CRI4-F1
#
_cell.length_a   1.000
_cell.length_b   1.000
_cell.length_c   1.000
_cell.angle_alpha   90.00
_cell.angle_beta   90.00
_cell.angle_gamma   90.00
#
_symmetry.space_group_name_H-M   'P 1'
#
loop_
_entity.id
_entity.type
_entity.pdbx_description
1 polymer ?
#
loop_
_entity_poly.entity_id
_entity_poly.type
_entity_poly.pdbx_seq_one_letter_code
_entity_poly.pdbx_strand_id
1 'polypeptide(L)'
;MKTAFLLSVALGITMFVAVAVLWSVLDAAGVFSSIDDVVTDMTASDSNSGIDINQYVELSRVLGFTTLIAVVDVVLLTALATLGAFLYNLSASLLGGIELTLAEDD
;
A
#
# COMPACT_ATOMS: atom_id res chain seq x y z
N MET A 1 -13.39 16.09 -4.62
CA MET A 1 -12.57 15.52 -5.72
C MET A 1 -11.09 15.89 -5.60
N LYS A 2 -10.68 17.16 -5.72
CA LYS A 2 -9.25 17.55 -5.72
C LYS A 2 -8.52 17.22 -4.40
N THR A 3 -9.16 17.42 -3.26
CA THR A 3 -8.60 17.09 -1.93
C THR A 3 -8.53 15.58 -1.70
N ALA A 4 -9.59 14.84 -2.06
CA ALA A 4 -9.62 13.38 -1.97
C ALA A 4 -8.57 12.72 -2.87
N PHE A 5 -8.35 13.24 -4.08
CA PHE A 5 -7.29 12.77 -4.97
C PHE A 5 -5.90 12.99 -4.38
N LEU A 6 -5.62 14.20 -3.84
CA LEU A 6 -4.35 14.50 -3.19
C LEU A 6 -4.11 13.63 -1.95
N LEU A 7 -5.14 13.41 -1.12
CA LEU A 7 -5.08 12.51 0.03
C LEU A 7 -4.77 11.07 -0.40
N SER A 8 -5.44 10.60 -1.46
CA SER A 8 -5.24 9.27 -2.01
C SER A 8 -3.81 9.06 -2.49
N VAL A 9 -3.26 10.02 -3.25
CA VAL A 9 -1.86 10.01 -3.70
C VAL A 9 -0.88 10.03 -2.53
N ALA A 10 -1.13 10.85 -1.50
CA ALA A 10 -0.27 10.91 -0.32
C ALA A 10 -0.23 9.55 0.42
N LEU A 11 -1.38 8.87 0.54
CA LEU A 11 -1.45 7.53 1.12
C LEU A 11 -0.70 6.49 0.25
N GLY A 12 -0.84 6.56 -1.07
CA GLY A 12 -0.10 5.69 -2.00
C GLY A 12 1.42 5.85 -1.88
N ILE A 13 1.92 7.10 -1.81
CA ILE A 13 3.35 7.37 -1.60
C ILE A 13 3.81 6.89 -0.23
N THR A 14 3.02 7.12 0.81
CA THR A 14 3.34 6.67 2.17
C THR A 14 3.45 5.15 2.23
N MET A 15 2.54 4.43 1.57
CA MET A 15 2.61 2.97 1.46
C MET A 15 3.86 2.51 0.73
N PHE A 16 4.21 3.15 -0.39
CA PHE A 16 5.43 2.84 -1.13
C PHE A 16 6.69 2.99 -0.26
N VAL A 17 6.81 4.12 0.45
CA VAL A 17 7.93 4.36 1.37
C VAL A 17 7.93 3.36 2.52
N ALA A 18 6.76 3.04 3.08
CA ALA A 18 6.66 2.06 4.16
C ALA A 18 7.16 0.67 3.73
N VAL A 19 6.78 0.21 2.54
CA VAL A 19 7.27 -1.08 2.01
C VAL A 19 8.76 -1.04 1.70
N ALA A 20 9.28 0.05 1.15
CA ALA A 20 10.72 0.21 0.92
C ALA A 20 11.53 0.12 2.23
N VAL A 21 11.05 0.79 3.28
CA VAL A 21 11.67 0.73 4.62
C VAL A 21 11.58 -0.68 5.19
N LEU A 22 10.40 -1.32 5.15
CA LEU A 22 10.23 -2.68 5.64
C LEU A 22 11.15 -3.68 4.92
N TRP A 23 11.22 -3.61 3.60
CA TRP A 23 12.12 -4.46 2.81
C TRP A 23 13.58 -4.25 3.22
N SER A 24 14.01 -2.99 3.37
CA SER A 24 15.37 -2.65 3.78
C SER A 24 15.72 -3.18 5.18
N VAL A 25 14.76 -3.17 6.11
CA VAL A 25 14.95 -3.73 7.45
C VAL A 25 15.08 -5.25 7.41
N LEU A 26 14.28 -5.93 6.59
CA LEU A 26 14.35 -7.39 6.43
C LEU A 26 15.67 -7.83 5.78
N ASP A 27 16.15 -7.08 4.80
CA ASP A 27 17.44 -7.31 4.16
C ASP A 27 18.59 -7.10 5.14
N ALA A 28 18.61 -5.98 5.88
CA ALA A 28 19.61 -5.72 6.91
C ALA A 28 19.59 -6.74 8.05
N ALA A 29 18.43 -7.35 8.34
CA ALA A 29 18.30 -8.42 9.32
C ALA A 29 18.77 -9.80 8.78
N GLY A 30 19.15 -9.90 7.51
CA GLY A 30 19.62 -11.14 6.89
C GLY A 30 18.52 -12.18 6.65
N VAL A 31 17.25 -11.75 6.64
CA VAL A 31 16.10 -12.66 6.48
C VAL A 31 16.16 -13.36 5.12
N PHE A 32 16.41 -12.62 4.04
CA PHE A 32 16.46 -13.19 2.70
C PHE A 32 17.60 -14.20 2.52
N SER A 33 18.78 -13.92 3.09
CA SER A 33 19.91 -14.86 3.11
C SER A 33 19.55 -16.14 3.86
N SER A 34 18.90 -16.03 5.02
CA SER A 34 18.53 -17.21 5.83
C SER A 34 17.52 -18.11 5.11
N ILE A 35 16.60 -17.52 4.33
CA ILE A 35 15.63 -18.29 3.54
C ILE A 35 16.33 -18.94 2.35
N ASP A 36 17.24 -18.22 1.67
CA ASP A 36 18.00 -18.73 0.54
C ASP A 36 18.88 -19.94 0.93
N ASP A 37 19.55 -19.87 2.09
CA ASP A 37 20.33 -20.98 2.64
C ASP A 37 19.46 -22.22 2.86
N VAL A 38 18.28 -22.06 3.48
CA VAL A 38 17.36 -23.17 3.75
C VAL A 38 16.82 -23.79 2.46
N VAL A 39 16.44 -22.99 1.47
CA VAL A 39 15.89 -23.52 0.20
C VAL A 39 16.97 -24.14 -0.64
N THR A 40 18.18 -23.57 -0.64
CA THR A 40 19.33 -24.15 -1.33
C THR A 40 19.68 -25.49 -0.71
N ASP A 41 19.76 -25.60 0.62
CA ASP A 41 20.01 -26.88 1.31
C ASP A 41 18.95 -27.96 0.99
N MET A 42 17.69 -27.55 0.83
CA MET A 42 16.60 -28.50 0.52
C MET A 42 16.46 -28.84 -0.97
N THR A 43 16.95 -27.99 -1.87
CA THR A 43 16.68 -28.07 -3.32
C THR A 43 17.93 -28.30 -4.16
N ALA A 44 19.12 -28.01 -3.63
CA ALA A 44 20.37 -28.26 -4.31
C ALA A 44 20.65 -29.77 -4.37
N SER A 45 21.16 -30.21 -5.51
CA SER A 45 21.66 -31.58 -5.73
C SER A 45 22.94 -31.48 -6.56
N ASP A 46 23.78 -32.52 -6.58
CA ASP A 46 25.12 -32.52 -7.23
C ASP A 46 25.15 -32.03 -8.70
N SER A 47 24.01 -31.96 -9.37
CA SER A 47 23.85 -31.55 -10.78
C SER A 47 22.87 -30.39 -11.02
N ASN A 48 22.29 -29.80 -9.97
CA ASN A 48 21.36 -28.68 -10.12
C ASN A 48 21.60 -27.60 -9.05
N SER A 49 21.95 -26.39 -9.50
CA SER A 49 21.83 -25.18 -8.69
C SER A 49 20.37 -25.05 -8.29
N GLY A 50 20.05 -25.11 -7.00
CA GLY A 50 18.69 -25.12 -6.48
C GLY A 50 17.85 -23.89 -6.85
N ILE A 51 16.71 -23.70 -6.19
CA ILE A 51 15.89 -22.51 -6.40
C ILE A 51 16.55 -21.32 -5.71
N ASP A 52 17.05 -20.37 -6.49
CA ASP A 52 17.49 -19.06 -5.99
C ASP A 52 16.25 -18.22 -5.67
N ILE A 53 16.08 -17.85 -4.41
CA ILE A 53 14.90 -17.08 -3.97
C ILE A 53 15.11 -15.59 -4.22
N ASN A 54 16.36 -15.13 -4.23
CA ASN A 54 16.68 -13.71 -4.37
C ASN A 54 16.11 -13.13 -5.67
N GLN A 55 16.04 -13.91 -6.74
CA GLN A 55 15.41 -13.49 -8.00
C GLN A 55 13.91 -13.16 -7.88
N TYR A 56 13.23 -13.68 -6.87
CA TYR A 56 11.79 -13.48 -6.65
C TYR A 56 11.48 -12.36 -5.67
N VAL A 57 12.34 -12.13 -4.67
CA VAL A 57 12.17 -11.12 -3.61
C VAL A 57 13.10 -9.92 -3.75
N GLU A 58 13.79 -9.78 -4.89
CA GLU A 58 14.63 -8.62 -5.17
C GLU A 58 13.87 -7.28 -4.98
N LEU A 59 14.58 -6.28 -4.48
CA LEU A 59 14.03 -4.95 -4.19
C LEU A 59 13.28 -4.38 -5.40
N SER A 60 13.85 -4.48 -6.59
CA SER A 60 13.26 -3.95 -7.83
C SER A 60 11.87 -4.53 -8.09
N ARG A 61 11.72 -5.85 -7.94
CA ARG A 61 10.46 -6.56 -8.13
C ARG A 61 9.45 -6.20 -7.05
N VAL A 62 9.86 -6.18 -5.78
CA VAL A 62 8.97 -5.82 -4.66
C VAL A 62 8.47 -4.39 -4.79
N LEU A 63 9.34 -3.43 -5.11
CA LEU A 63 8.95 -2.04 -5.32
C LEU A 63 8.11 -1.86 -6.59
N GLY A 64 8.38 -2.63 -7.65
CA GLY A 64 7.56 -2.65 -8.86
C GLY A 64 6.11 -3.09 -8.58
N PHE A 65 5.93 -4.20 -7.86
CA PHE A 65 4.59 -4.65 -7.43
C PHE A 65 3.93 -3.66 -6.48
N THR A 66 4.68 -3.12 -5.53
CA THR A 66 4.17 -2.11 -4.59
C THR A 66 3.66 -0.87 -5.31
N THR A 67 4.36 -0.42 -6.36
CA THR A 67 3.92 0.72 -7.18
C THR A 67 2.60 0.43 -7.86
N LEU A 68 2.43 -0.77 -8.41
CA LEU A 68 1.17 -1.17 -9.04
C LEU A 68 0.01 -1.18 -8.03
N ILE A 69 0.24 -1.74 -6.84
CA ILE A 69 -0.75 -1.75 -5.75
C ILE A 69 -1.09 -0.32 -5.33
N ALA A 70 -0.08 0.53 -5.12
CA ALA A 70 -0.28 1.92 -4.72
C ALA A 70 -1.13 2.69 -5.76
N VAL A 71 -0.90 2.48 -7.05
CA VAL A 71 -1.73 3.10 -8.11
C VAL A 71 -3.17 2.61 -8.04
N VAL A 72 -3.39 1.30 -7.85
CA VAL A 72 -4.74 0.73 -7.71
C VAL A 72 -5.44 1.32 -6.48
N ASP A 73 -4.77 1.38 -5.34
CA ASP A 73 -5.32 1.97 -4.11
C ASP A 73 -5.68 3.44 -4.29
N VAL A 74 -4.84 4.19 -5.01
CA VAL A 74 -5.11 5.60 -5.29
C VAL A 74 -6.44 5.76 -6.03
N VAL A 75 -6.68 4.91 -7.01
CA VAL A 75 -7.93 4.90 -7.80
C VAL A 75 -9.10 4.46 -6.94
N LEU A 76 -8.97 3.38 -6.17
CA LEU A 76 -10.02 2.84 -5.32
C LEU A 76 -10.46 3.82 -4.24
N LEU A 77 -9.51 4.41 -3.50
CA LEU A 77 -9.82 5.39 -2.46
C LEU A 77 -10.46 6.66 -3.02
N THR A 78 -10.05 7.10 -4.21
CA THR A 78 -10.69 8.23 -4.89
C THR A 78 -12.14 7.91 -5.27
N ALA A 79 -12.40 6.70 -5.79
CA ALA A 79 -13.74 6.23 -6.11
C ALA A 79 -14.60 6.07 -4.85
N LEU A 80 -14.07 5.48 -3.78
CA LEU A 80 -14.75 5.34 -2.50
C LEU A 80 -15.08 6.70 -1.88
N ALA A 81 -14.17 7.67 -1.93
CA ALA A 81 -14.42 9.02 -1.43
C ALA A 81 -15.55 9.71 -2.22
N THR A 82 -15.63 9.46 -3.52
CA THR A 82 -16.72 9.96 -4.38
C THR A 82 -18.06 9.32 -3.98
N LEU A 83 -18.09 8.00 -3.81
CA LEU A 83 -19.27 7.26 -3.36
C LEU A 83 -19.71 7.68 -1.95
N GLY A 84 -18.77 7.83 -1.02
CA GLY A 84 -19.05 8.27 0.35
C GLY A 84 -19.67 9.66 0.38
N ALA A 85 -19.16 10.59 -0.42
CA ALA A 85 -19.76 11.92 -0.55
C ALA A 85 -21.17 11.86 -1.17
N PHE A 86 -21.39 11.00 -2.17
CA PHE A 86 -22.70 10.79 -2.76
C PHE A 86 -23.72 10.22 -1.75
N LEU A 87 -23.32 9.19 -1.00
CA LEU A 87 -24.16 8.58 0.04
C LEU A 87 -24.46 9.56 1.17
N TYR A 88 -23.46 10.34 1.62
CA TYR A 88 -23.68 11.40 2.61
C TYR A 88 -24.71 12.42 2.14
N ASN A 89 -24.58 12.91 0.89
CA ASN A 89 -25.52 13.86 0.32
C ASN A 89 -26.95 13.28 0.23
N LEU A 90 -27.08 12.00 -0.11
CA LEU A 90 -28.36 11.30 -0.14
C LEU A 90 -28.97 11.20 1.27
N SER A 91 -28.19 10.78 2.28
CA SER A 91 -28.66 10.70 3.66
C SER A 91 -29.05 12.07 4.23
N ALA A 92 -28.24 13.10 3.98
CA ALA A 92 -28.51 14.47 4.41
C ALA A 92 -29.80 15.04 3.80
N SER A 93 -30.08 14.70 2.54
CA SER A 93 -31.34 15.08 1.88
C SER A 93 -32.57 14.41 2.48
N LEU A 94 -32.44 13.22 3.08
CA LEU A 94 -33.57 12.46 3.62
C LEU A 94 -33.82 12.70 5.11
N LEU A 95 -32.76 12.89 5.89
CA LEU A 95 -32.81 12.95 7.36
C LEU A 95 -32.48 14.33 7.94
N GLY A 96 -32.07 15.29 7.10
CA GLY A 96 -31.43 16.53 7.53
C GLY A 96 -29.91 16.35 7.64
N GLY A 97 -29.15 17.30 7.10
CA GLY A 97 -27.69 17.29 7.12
C GLY A 97 -27.12 17.79 8.45
N ILE A 98 -25.80 17.71 8.58
CA ILE A 98 -25.09 18.33 9.72
C ILE A 98 -25.13 19.85 9.54
N GLU A 99 -25.84 20.55 10.42
CA GLU A 99 -25.89 22.02 10.49
C GLU A 99 -24.99 22.49 11.64
N LEU A 100 -23.91 23.20 11.29
CA LEU A 100 -23.01 23.84 12.26
C LEU A 100 -23.45 25.30 12.41
N THR A 101 -24.24 25.61 13.44
CA THR A 101 -24.51 26.99 13.84
C THR A 101 -23.36 27.47 14.72
N LEU A 102 -22.46 28.26 14.13
CA LEU A 102 -21.45 29.00 14.89
C LEU A 102 -22.15 30.18 15.57
N ALA A 103 -22.35 30.08 16.89
CA ALA A 103 -22.69 31.22 17.71
C ALA A 103 -21.39 32.00 17.97
N GLU A 104 -21.29 33.20 17.42
CA GLU A 104 -20.30 34.19 17.86
C GLU A 104 -20.81 34.74 19.20
N ASP A 105 -20.05 34.53 20.28
CA ASP A 105 -20.27 35.17 21.58
C ASP A 105 -19.35 36.40 21.60
N ASP A 106 -19.93 37.58 21.85
CA ASP A 106 -19.24 38.88 21.95
C ASP A 106 -18.14 38.88 23.03
#